data_AF-A0A661L709-F1
#
_entry.id   AF-A0A661L709-F1
#
_cell.length_a   1.000
_cell.length_b   1.000
_cell.length_c   1.000
_cell.angle_alpha   90.00
_cell.angle_beta   90.00
_cell.angle_gamma   90.00
#
_symmetry.space_group_name_H-M   'P 1'
#
loop_
_entity.id
_entity.type
_entity.pdbx_description
1 polymer ?
#
loop_
_entity_poly.entity_id
_entity_poly.type
_entity_poly.pdbx_seq_one_letter_code
_entity_poly.pdbx_strand_id
1 'polypeptide(L)'
;IDKLMKNKNGRDIVATTKHLGKLIINPNITFNKRETELRKEEAKRSVKPIYFQVKKGEMIVREGEKINPTHLWKLEAEATLKKAAPTLSMALSMYLMIGILLALSYIVLLKRSNMFKGDSKSLIFISVTLLFMFLLVVLYNTVAEEVARGFPFVTPQVLLFAVPITLGAILISIFQGLEVAIAFSLILSILASIAVEGRIEFFIYFLIGSLLAAYGVRNCRERLVLIKTGMKVGVLNIVMSLSVQSLYGNPYSLFGGASVVSGFLGGVLAGVIATGFLPLLEMIFGFTTDIKLLELSSLDQPILKDLMVKAPGTYHHSVMVSNMVEATAESIHTNPLLAKVSAYYHDIGKINKPLYFIENQVKGDNRHEKLAPSMSSLILISHVKDGVELAKQHRLGKEIIDIIQQHHGTSLISYFYQKAREQSKKRGSRSSPVKEEDFRYPGPKPQTKEAGLVLVADAVEAASRTLVNPTPARIQGMVQKIINNIFSDGQLDECELTLKDLNQIAKTFSKTLSGIFHSRIKYPVPIAKGETDKRKENGDSNNLSAPHEKNGSRENKNEVKEDLKRLGMS
;
A
#
# COMPACT_ATOMS: atom_id res chain seq x y z
N ILE A 1 26.99 3.19 -91.04
CA ILE A 1 26.74 1.74 -91.23
C ILE A 1 27.05 1.31 -92.66
N ASP A 2 26.58 2.06 -93.68
CA ASP A 2 26.83 1.72 -95.10
C ASP A 2 28.31 1.69 -95.53
N LYS A 3 29.19 2.49 -94.89
CA LYS A 3 30.64 2.41 -95.11
C LYS A 3 31.30 1.15 -94.50
N LEU A 4 30.75 0.58 -93.43
CA LEU A 4 31.27 -0.63 -92.76
C LEU A 4 30.81 -1.92 -93.46
N MET A 5 29.65 -1.91 -94.13
CA MET A 5 29.07 -3.07 -94.81
C MET A 5 29.81 -3.51 -96.09
N LYS A 6 30.71 -2.65 -96.62
CA LYS A 6 31.50 -2.93 -97.85
C LYS A 6 32.69 -3.86 -97.63
N ASN A 7 33.15 -4.08 -96.39
CA ASN A 7 34.27 -4.96 -96.07
C ASN A 7 33.80 -6.19 -95.27
N LYS A 8 34.37 -7.38 -95.50
CA LYS A 8 33.91 -8.66 -94.92
C LYS A 8 33.93 -8.60 -93.38
N ASN A 9 35.01 -8.08 -92.81
CA ASN A 9 35.16 -7.86 -91.36
C ASN A 9 34.14 -6.85 -90.77
N GLY A 10 33.69 -5.87 -91.57
CA GLY A 10 32.72 -4.87 -91.11
C GLY A 10 31.28 -5.41 -91.05
N ARG A 11 30.94 -6.42 -91.86
CA ARG A 11 29.66 -7.13 -91.74
C ARG A 11 29.61 -8.00 -90.49
N ASP A 12 30.73 -8.66 -90.16
CA ASP A 12 30.83 -9.47 -88.95
C ASP A 12 30.68 -8.59 -87.70
N ILE A 13 31.31 -7.41 -87.66
CA ILE A 13 31.14 -6.45 -86.55
C ILE A 13 29.69 -5.98 -86.42
N VAL A 14 28.99 -5.72 -87.53
CA VAL A 14 27.57 -5.32 -87.50
C VAL A 14 26.69 -6.48 -87.02
N ALA A 15 26.96 -7.72 -87.46
CA ALA A 15 26.25 -8.92 -87.02
C ALA A 15 26.45 -9.17 -85.52
N THR A 16 27.70 -9.09 -85.04
CA THR A 16 28.03 -9.22 -83.61
C THR A 16 27.39 -8.11 -82.79
N THR A 17 27.43 -6.86 -83.25
CA THR A 17 26.77 -5.73 -82.55
C THR A 17 25.26 -5.91 -82.48
N LYS A 18 24.62 -6.41 -83.54
CA LYS A 18 23.17 -6.68 -83.56
C LYS A 18 22.81 -7.86 -82.65
N HIS A 19 23.67 -8.86 -82.56
CA HIS A 19 23.51 -9.98 -81.64
C HIS A 19 23.67 -9.53 -80.18
N LEU A 20 24.70 -8.73 -79.88
CA LEU A 20 24.92 -8.12 -78.57
C LEU A 20 23.74 -7.20 -78.18
N GLY A 21 23.26 -6.39 -79.12
CA GLY A 21 22.10 -5.52 -78.92
C GLY A 21 20.84 -6.31 -78.56
N LYS A 22 20.59 -7.45 -79.23
CA LYS A 22 19.48 -8.35 -78.87
C LYS A 22 19.63 -9.00 -77.49
N LEU A 23 20.86 -9.25 -77.04
CA LEU A 23 21.14 -9.80 -75.70
C LEU A 23 21.00 -8.76 -74.58
N ILE A 24 21.10 -7.46 -74.90
CA ILE A 24 21.02 -6.36 -73.92
C ILE A 24 19.60 -5.76 -73.84
N ILE A 25 18.74 -6.01 -74.84
CA ILE A 25 17.35 -5.56 -74.80
C ILE A 25 16.55 -6.40 -73.81
N ASN A 26 16.30 -5.83 -72.63
CA ASN A 26 15.38 -6.37 -71.65
C ASN A 26 13.94 -5.88 -71.91
N PRO A 27 12.90 -6.67 -71.62
CA PRO A 27 11.52 -6.20 -71.66
C PRO A 27 11.34 -4.98 -70.75
N ASN A 28 10.88 -3.87 -71.31
CA ASN A 28 10.57 -2.64 -70.56
C ASN A 28 9.11 -2.59 -70.08
N ILE A 29 8.35 -3.67 -70.30
CA ILE A 29 7.00 -3.87 -69.80
C ILE A 29 7.03 -5.07 -68.87
N THR A 30 6.83 -4.83 -67.58
CA THR A 30 6.76 -5.88 -66.56
C THR A 30 5.36 -5.91 -65.95
N PHE A 31 4.82 -7.11 -65.72
CA PHE A 31 3.52 -7.27 -65.08
C PHE A 31 3.49 -6.62 -63.69
N ASN A 32 2.64 -5.60 -63.52
CA ASN A 32 2.45 -4.94 -62.23
C ASN A 32 1.40 -5.70 -61.41
N LYS A 33 1.87 -6.68 -60.63
CA LYS A 33 1.00 -7.51 -59.76
C LYS A 33 0.22 -6.67 -58.76
N ARG A 34 0.84 -5.65 -58.16
CA ARG A 34 0.22 -4.81 -57.12
C ARG A 34 -0.96 -4.00 -57.66
N GLU A 35 -0.76 -3.32 -58.78
CA GLU A 35 -1.80 -2.54 -59.46
C GLU A 35 -2.94 -3.44 -59.95
N THR A 36 -2.61 -4.64 -60.45
CA THR A 36 -3.60 -5.62 -60.89
C THR A 36 -4.48 -6.10 -59.75
N GLU A 37 -3.90 -6.44 -58.59
CA GLU A 37 -4.69 -6.85 -57.42
C GLU A 37 -5.53 -5.70 -56.84
N LEU A 38 -5.00 -4.47 -56.83
CA LEU A 38 -5.77 -3.28 -56.42
C LEU A 38 -7.03 -3.10 -57.27
N ARG A 39 -6.90 -3.18 -58.60
CA ARG A 39 -8.04 -3.05 -59.52
C ARG A 39 -9.03 -4.20 -59.40
N LYS A 40 -8.58 -5.43 -59.09
CA LYS A 40 -9.49 -6.56 -58.80
C LYS A 40 -10.32 -6.31 -57.56
N GLU A 41 -9.72 -5.81 -56.49
CA GLU A 41 -10.44 -5.46 -55.25
C GLU A 41 -11.41 -4.30 -55.46
N GLU A 42 -11.02 -3.28 -56.23
CA GLU A 42 -11.89 -2.16 -56.57
C GLU A 42 -13.10 -2.60 -57.42
N ALA A 43 -12.86 -3.46 -58.42
CA ALA A 43 -13.93 -4.09 -59.19
C ALA A 43 -14.86 -4.92 -58.29
N LYS A 44 -14.31 -5.71 -57.36
CA LYS A 44 -15.10 -6.49 -56.39
C LYS A 44 -15.97 -5.61 -55.50
N ARG A 45 -15.45 -4.47 -55.03
CA ARG A 45 -16.21 -3.49 -54.22
C ARG A 45 -17.28 -2.75 -55.03
N SER A 46 -17.08 -2.59 -56.34
CA SER A 46 -18.06 -1.96 -57.23
C SER A 46 -19.30 -2.83 -57.47
N VAL A 47 -19.22 -4.14 -57.21
CA VAL A 47 -20.36 -5.05 -57.26
C VAL A 47 -21.25 -4.79 -56.05
N LYS A 48 -22.48 -4.32 -56.31
CA LYS A 48 -23.47 -4.12 -55.26
C LYS A 48 -23.80 -5.47 -54.59
N PRO A 49 -23.78 -5.55 -53.25
CA PRO A 49 -24.14 -6.78 -52.55
C PRO A 49 -25.60 -7.16 -52.84
N ILE A 50 -25.83 -8.45 -53.05
CA ILE A 50 -27.17 -9.02 -53.20
C ILE A 50 -27.65 -9.40 -51.79
N TYR A 51 -28.74 -8.79 -51.34
CA TYR A 51 -29.36 -9.12 -50.06
C TYR A 51 -30.49 -10.13 -50.28
N PHE A 52 -30.51 -11.19 -49.49
CA PHE A 52 -31.65 -12.10 -49.40
C PHE A 52 -32.56 -11.62 -48.26
N GLN A 53 -33.79 -11.25 -48.57
CA GLN A 53 -34.81 -11.02 -47.55
C GLN A 53 -35.37 -12.38 -47.12
N VAL A 54 -35.14 -12.77 -45.86
CA VAL A 54 -35.70 -13.98 -45.26
C VAL A 54 -36.75 -13.56 -44.22
N LYS A 55 -38.00 -13.98 -44.40
CA LYS A 55 -39.08 -13.65 -43.46
C LYS A 55 -39.07 -14.58 -42.24
N LYS A 56 -39.54 -14.09 -41.10
CA LYS A 56 -39.73 -14.91 -39.90
C LYS A 56 -40.72 -16.05 -40.21
N GLY A 57 -40.29 -17.30 -40.01
CA GLY A 57 -41.08 -18.50 -40.33
C GLY A 57 -40.94 -19.00 -41.77
N GLU A 58 -40.09 -18.37 -42.59
CA GLU A 58 -39.72 -18.89 -43.91
C GLU A 58 -38.93 -20.19 -43.76
N MET A 59 -39.37 -21.23 -44.45
CA MET A 59 -38.70 -22.53 -44.48
C MET A 59 -37.47 -22.43 -45.39
N ILE A 60 -36.27 -22.55 -44.82
CA ILE A 60 -35.01 -22.41 -45.58
C ILE A 60 -34.68 -23.67 -46.38
N VAL A 61 -34.90 -24.87 -45.80
CA VAL A 61 -34.72 -26.17 -46.46
C VAL A 61 -35.79 -27.14 -45.94
N ARG A 62 -36.35 -27.99 -46.83
CA ARG A 62 -37.26 -29.08 -46.45
C ARG A 62 -36.52 -30.38 -46.16
N GLU A 63 -37.11 -31.23 -45.34
CA GLU A 63 -36.61 -32.59 -45.11
C GLU A 63 -36.57 -33.36 -46.45
N GLY A 64 -35.41 -33.96 -46.76
CA GLY A 64 -35.16 -34.66 -48.01
C GLY A 64 -34.73 -33.78 -49.20
N GLU A 65 -34.69 -32.44 -49.05
CA GLU A 65 -34.25 -31.53 -50.10
C GLU A 65 -32.71 -31.42 -50.17
N LYS A 66 -32.15 -31.43 -51.38
CA LYS A 66 -30.70 -31.29 -51.59
C LYS A 66 -30.26 -29.85 -51.33
N ILE A 67 -29.21 -29.68 -50.53
CA ILE A 67 -28.72 -28.35 -50.11
C ILE A 67 -28.04 -27.65 -51.30
N ASN A 68 -28.54 -26.45 -51.63
CA ASN A 68 -27.94 -25.54 -52.60
C ASN A 68 -27.04 -24.50 -51.92
N PRO A 69 -26.11 -23.85 -52.64
CA PRO A 69 -25.23 -22.82 -52.07
C PRO A 69 -25.98 -21.65 -51.39
N THR A 70 -27.16 -21.29 -51.91
CA THR A 70 -28.03 -20.26 -51.32
C THR A 70 -28.63 -20.69 -49.99
N HIS A 71 -28.97 -21.99 -49.84
CA HIS A 71 -29.41 -22.57 -48.57
C HIS A 71 -28.27 -22.53 -47.56
N LEU A 72 -27.05 -22.88 -47.99
CA LEU A 72 -25.86 -22.84 -47.14
C LEU A 72 -25.61 -21.43 -46.58
N TRP A 73 -25.65 -20.38 -47.42
CA TRP A 73 -25.46 -19.00 -46.96
C TRP A 73 -26.56 -18.54 -45.98
N LYS A 74 -27.82 -18.89 -46.23
CA LYS A 74 -28.93 -18.57 -45.31
C LYS A 74 -28.79 -19.30 -43.97
N LEU A 75 -28.42 -20.58 -43.99
CA LEU A 75 -28.20 -21.38 -42.79
C LEU A 75 -26.97 -20.92 -41.99
N GLU A 76 -25.89 -20.57 -42.67
CA GLU A 76 -24.68 -20.02 -42.03
C GLU A 76 -24.99 -18.68 -41.37
N ALA A 77 -25.71 -17.79 -42.06
CA ALA A 77 -26.19 -16.52 -41.50
C ALA A 77 -27.09 -16.74 -40.27
N GLU A 78 -28.06 -17.67 -40.34
CA GLU A 78 -28.93 -18.01 -39.21
C GLU A 78 -28.14 -18.59 -38.03
N ALA A 79 -27.15 -19.46 -38.30
CA ALA A 79 -26.28 -20.04 -37.27
C ALA A 79 -25.43 -18.96 -36.56
N THR A 80 -24.89 -17.98 -37.30
CA THR A 80 -24.22 -16.82 -36.69
C THR A 80 -25.16 -15.97 -35.85
N LEU A 81 -26.40 -15.75 -36.28
CA LEU A 81 -27.39 -14.96 -35.52
C LEU A 81 -27.89 -15.69 -34.27
N LYS A 82 -28.09 -17.01 -34.33
CA LYS A 82 -28.49 -17.84 -33.18
C LYS A 82 -27.40 -17.96 -32.11
N LYS A 83 -26.12 -17.90 -32.50
CA LYS A 83 -25.00 -17.88 -31.55
C LYS A 83 -24.93 -16.59 -30.71
N ALA A 84 -25.63 -15.51 -31.11
CA ALA A 84 -25.40 -14.17 -30.56
C ALA A 84 -26.45 -13.66 -29.55
N ALA A 85 -27.57 -14.35 -29.33
CA ALA A 85 -28.62 -13.86 -28.43
C ALA A 85 -28.49 -14.47 -27.03
N PRO A 86 -27.96 -13.75 -26.02
CA PRO A 86 -28.04 -14.21 -24.64
C PRO A 86 -29.51 -14.35 -24.25
N THR A 87 -29.93 -15.55 -23.84
CA THR A 87 -31.28 -15.78 -23.36
C THR A 87 -31.44 -15.22 -21.94
N LEU A 88 -32.66 -14.78 -21.60
CA LEU A 88 -32.97 -14.35 -20.23
C LEU A 88 -32.62 -15.43 -19.19
N SER A 89 -32.78 -16.71 -19.55
CA SER A 89 -32.41 -17.85 -18.71
C SER A 89 -30.89 -17.95 -18.50
N MET A 90 -30.07 -17.61 -19.49
CA MET A 90 -28.61 -17.61 -19.37
C MET A 90 -28.15 -16.47 -18.45
N ALA A 91 -28.73 -15.27 -18.60
CA ALA A 91 -28.45 -14.15 -17.71
C ALA A 91 -28.85 -14.45 -16.26
N LEU A 92 -30.03 -15.05 -16.05
CA LEU A 92 -30.51 -15.46 -14.71
C LEU A 92 -29.62 -16.54 -14.08
N SER A 93 -29.20 -17.53 -14.87
CA SER A 93 -28.31 -18.62 -14.40
C SER A 93 -26.94 -18.09 -14.02
N MET A 94 -26.39 -17.17 -14.83
CA MET A 94 -25.12 -16.50 -14.54
C MET A 94 -25.23 -15.63 -13.29
N TYR A 95 -26.31 -14.87 -13.14
CA TYR A 95 -26.59 -14.08 -11.92
C TYR A 95 -26.63 -14.97 -10.66
N LEU A 96 -27.35 -16.10 -10.70
CA LEU A 96 -27.42 -17.04 -9.58
C LEU A 96 -26.04 -17.63 -9.25
N MET A 97 -25.27 -18.05 -10.26
CA MET A 97 -23.95 -18.64 -10.05
C MET A 97 -22.96 -17.64 -9.44
N ILE A 98 -22.95 -16.40 -9.94
CA ILE A 98 -22.14 -15.31 -9.39
C ILE A 98 -22.59 -14.98 -7.96
N GLY A 99 -23.90 -14.91 -7.72
CA GLY A 99 -24.47 -14.67 -6.39
C GLY A 99 -24.05 -15.72 -5.37
N ILE A 100 -24.08 -17.00 -5.74
CA ILE A 100 -23.62 -18.11 -4.88
C ILE A 100 -22.11 -18.01 -4.62
N LEU A 101 -21.30 -17.74 -5.64
CA LEU A 101 -19.85 -17.57 -5.50
C LEU A 101 -19.51 -16.44 -4.53
N LEU A 102 -20.17 -15.28 -4.67
CA LEU A 102 -19.99 -14.14 -3.78
C LEU A 102 -20.46 -14.45 -2.35
N ALA A 103 -21.62 -15.09 -2.19
CA ALA A 103 -22.13 -15.49 -0.88
C ALA A 103 -21.18 -16.46 -0.15
N LEU A 104 -20.65 -17.46 -0.85
CA LEU A 104 -19.68 -18.41 -0.30
C LEU A 104 -18.38 -17.70 0.09
N SER A 105 -17.87 -16.82 -0.76
CA SER A 105 -16.66 -16.07 -0.44
C SER A 105 -16.83 -15.16 0.78
N TYR A 106 -17.98 -14.49 0.88
CA TYR A 106 -18.35 -13.65 2.02
C TYR A 106 -18.43 -14.47 3.31
N ILE A 107 -19.07 -15.64 3.29
CA ILE A 107 -19.18 -16.52 4.47
C ILE A 107 -17.80 -16.99 4.94
N VAL A 108 -16.91 -17.38 4.02
CA VAL A 108 -15.55 -17.85 4.34
C VAL A 108 -14.69 -16.72 4.93
N LEU A 109 -14.78 -15.51 4.36
CA LEU A 109 -14.02 -14.34 4.81
C LEU A 109 -14.51 -13.82 6.19
N LEU A 110 -15.82 -13.83 6.45
CA LEU A 110 -16.37 -13.46 7.74
C LEU A 110 -16.08 -14.47 8.84
N LYS A 111 -16.22 -15.78 8.57
CA LYS A 111 -16.02 -16.80 9.61
C LYS A 111 -14.58 -16.93 10.08
N ARG A 112 -13.62 -16.54 9.25
CA ARG A 112 -12.19 -16.68 9.57
C ARG A 112 -11.60 -15.44 10.25
N SER A 113 -12.29 -14.29 10.21
CA SER A 113 -11.66 -13.06 10.65
C SER A 113 -12.65 -12.01 11.18
N ASN A 114 -12.31 -11.39 12.31
CA ASN A 114 -12.88 -10.11 12.73
C ASN A 114 -12.52 -8.95 11.76
N MET A 115 -11.92 -9.22 10.57
CA MET A 115 -11.41 -8.19 9.64
C MET A 115 -12.51 -7.26 9.10
N PHE A 116 -13.76 -7.72 9.04
CA PHE A 116 -14.88 -6.95 8.49
C PHE A 116 -15.82 -6.38 9.57
N LYS A 117 -15.38 -6.23 10.83
CA LYS A 117 -16.19 -5.57 11.85
C LYS A 117 -16.55 -4.14 11.44
N GLY A 118 -17.70 -3.99 10.79
CA GLY A 118 -18.43 -2.73 10.65
C GLY A 118 -18.02 -1.77 9.53
N ASP A 119 -16.99 -2.05 8.72
CA ASP A 119 -16.59 -1.11 7.66
C ASP A 119 -17.27 -1.40 6.31
N SER A 120 -18.49 -0.90 6.15
CA SER A 120 -19.24 -0.93 4.88
C SER A 120 -18.42 -0.37 3.71
N LYS A 121 -17.46 0.53 3.97
CA LYS A 121 -16.59 1.10 2.92
C LYS A 121 -15.67 0.07 2.31
N SER A 122 -15.09 -0.81 3.13
CA SER A 122 -14.21 -1.89 2.67
C SER A 122 -14.97 -2.89 1.77
N LEU A 123 -16.21 -3.24 2.14
CA LEU A 123 -17.07 -4.07 1.28
C LEU A 123 -17.47 -3.37 -0.03
N ILE A 124 -17.81 -2.08 0.03
CA ILE A 124 -18.08 -1.27 -1.17
C ILE A 124 -16.84 -1.21 -2.05
N PHE A 125 -15.66 -0.99 -1.49
CA PHE A 125 -14.40 -0.94 -2.23
C PHE A 125 -14.10 -2.26 -2.95
N ILE A 126 -14.23 -3.40 -2.26
CA ILE A 126 -14.04 -4.72 -2.86
C ILE A 126 -15.04 -4.94 -3.99
N SER A 127 -16.32 -4.61 -3.77
CA SER A 127 -17.40 -4.81 -4.74
C SER A 127 -17.24 -3.94 -5.99
N VAL A 128 -16.92 -2.66 -5.80
CA VAL A 128 -16.66 -1.70 -6.88
C VAL A 128 -15.42 -2.10 -7.67
N THR A 129 -14.35 -2.51 -6.98
CA THR A 129 -13.12 -2.98 -7.64
C THR A 129 -13.39 -4.25 -8.44
N LEU A 130 -14.15 -5.20 -7.90
CA LEU A 130 -14.52 -6.43 -8.61
C LEU A 130 -15.32 -6.13 -9.87
N LEU A 131 -16.36 -5.29 -9.74
CA LEU A 131 -17.20 -4.88 -10.86
C LEU A 131 -16.38 -4.13 -11.91
N PHE A 132 -15.55 -3.18 -11.49
CA PHE A 132 -14.68 -2.43 -12.39
C PHE A 132 -13.74 -3.35 -13.17
N MET A 133 -13.06 -4.28 -12.48
CA MET A 133 -12.15 -5.22 -13.14
C MET A 133 -12.88 -6.18 -14.08
N PHE A 134 -14.07 -6.65 -13.71
CA PHE A 134 -14.90 -7.48 -14.58
C PHE A 134 -15.32 -6.73 -15.86
N LEU A 135 -15.83 -5.51 -15.71
CA LEU A 135 -16.21 -4.65 -16.84
C LEU A 135 -14.99 -4.30 -17.71
N LEU A 136 -13.82 -4.10 -17.09
CA LEU A 136 -12.57 -3.87 -17.81
C LEU A 136 -12.21 -5.08 -18.68
N VAL A 137 -12.34 -6.31 -18.19
CA VAL A 137 -12.10 -7.53 -18.97
C VAL A 137 -13.09 -7.64 -20.13
N VAL A 138 -14.39 -7.40 -19.89
CA VAL A 138 -15.42 -7.43 -20.93
C VAL A 138 -15.12 -6.41 -22.03
N LEU A 139 -14.89 -5.16 -21.64
CA LEU A 139 -14.56 -4.08 -22.58
C LEU A 139 -13.27 -4.40 -23.35
N TYR A 140 -12.25 -4.90 -22.65
CA TYR A 140 -10.99 -5.25 -23.29
C TYR A 140 -11.18 -6.39 -24.30
N ASN A 141 -11.97 -7.42 -23.98
CA ASN A 141 -12.25 -8.51 -24.92
C ASN A 141 -12.95 -7.98 -26.19
N THR A 142 -13.95 -7.11 -26.05
CA THR A 142 -14.62 -6.48 -27.19
C THR A 142 -13.65 -5.64 -28.03
N VAL A 143 -12.80 -4.84 -27.39
CA VAL A 143 -11.77 -4.05 -28.09
C VAL A 143 -10.75 -4.95 -28.77
N ALA A 144 -10.33 -6.04 -28.14
CA ALA A 144 -9.38 -6.99 -28.70
C ALA A 144 -9.91 -7.65 -29.98
N GLU A 145 -11.21 -8.00 -30.02
CA GLU A 145 -11.87 -8.52 -31.22
C GLU A 145 -11.92 -7.51 -32.37
N GLU A 146 -12.21 -6.24 -32.07
CA GLU A 146 -12.22 -5.16 -33.08
C GLU A 146 -10.80 -4.85 -33.59
N VAL A 147 -9.81 -4.77 -32.70
CA VAL A 147 -8.42 -4.52 -33.07
C VAL A 147 -7.87 -5.66 -33.92
N ALA A 148 -8.13 -6.91 -33.55
CA ALA A 148 -7.69 -8.07 -34.32
C ALA A 148 -8.25 -8.11 -35.75
N ARG A 149 -9.44 -7.53 -36.00
CA ARG A 149 -9.99 -7.39 -37.37
C ARG A 149 -9.18 -6.42 -38.23
N GLY A 150 -8.60 -5.38 -37.63
CA GLY A 150 -7.78 -4.38 -38.32
C GLY A 150 -6.32 -4.80 -38.56
N PHE A 151 -5.81 -5.76 -37.78
CA PHE A 151 -4.40 -6.17 -37.81
C PHE A 151 -4.25 -7.69 -38.06
N PRO A 152 -3.92 -8.12 -39.29
CA PRO A 152 -3.84 -9.54 -39.67
C PRO A 152 -2.83 -10.38 -38.86
N PHE A 153 -1.88 -9.72 -38.19
CA PHE A 153 -0.80 -10.36 -37.44
C PHE A 153 -1.08 -10.46 -35.93
N VAL A 154 -2.27 -10.06 -35.47
CA VAL A 154 -2.64 -10.06 -34.05
C VAL A 154 -3.98 -10.76 -33.88
N THR A 155 -4.04 -11.77 -33.00
CA THR A 155 -5.29 -12.44 -32.64
C THR A 155 -5.87 -11.85 -31.35
N PRO A 156 -7.19 -11.96 -31.10
CA PRO A 156 -7.78 -11.50 -29.84
C PRO A 156 -7.12 -12.14 -28.61
N GLN A 157 -6.74 -13.42 -28.71
CA GLN A 157 -6.02 -14.16 -27.66
C GLN A 157 -4.69 -13.53 -27.27
N VAL A 158 -3.92 -13.05 -28.25
CA VAL A 158 -2.63 -12.38 -28.00
C VAL A 158 -2.83 -11.08 -27.23
N LEU A 159 -3.88 -10.33 -27.54
CA LEU A 159 -4.20 -9.08 -26.86
C LEU A 159 -4.69 -9.34 -25.43
N LEU A 160 -5.46 -10.40 -25.21
CA LEU A 160 -5.98 -10.75 -23.88
C LEU A 160 -4.88 -10.98 -22.83
N PHE A 161 -3.66 -11.37 -23.23
CA PHE A 161 -2.53 -11.44 -22.30
C PHE A 161 -2.08 -10.06 -21.76
N ALA A 162 -2.37 -8.98 -22.48
CA ALA A 162 -2.04 -7.61 -22.06
C ALA A 162 -3.10 -6.97 -21.16
N VAL A 163 -4.20 -7.67 -20.83
CA VAL A 163 -5.18 -7.19 -19.85
C VAL A 163 -4.50 -7.03 -18.48
N PRO A 164 -4.52 -5.84 -17.86
CA PRO A 164 -3.90 -5.60 -16.56
C PRO A 164 -4.76 -6.14 -15.40
N ILE A 165 -5.21 -7.40 -15.48
CA ILE A 165 -6.16 -7.97 -14.51
C ILE A 165 -5.61 -8.03 -13.08
N THR A 166 -4.28 -8.18 -12.97
CA THR A 166 -3.59 -8.27 -11.68
C THR A 166 -3.64 -6.96 -10.89
N LEU A 167 -4.04 -5.84 -11.53
CA LEU A 167 -4.32 -4.57 -10.87
C LEU A 167 -5.31 -4.74 -9.73
N GLY A 168 -6.39 -5.50 -9.93
CA GLY A 168 -7.40 -5.72 -8.88
C GLY A 168 -6.78 -6.38 -7.64
N ALA A 169 -5.96 -7.40 -7.85
CA ALA A 169 -5.28 -8.10 -6.75
C ALA A 169 -4.27 -7.21 -6.02
N ILE A 170 -3.55 -6.34 -6.75
CA ILE A 170 -2.65 -5.34 -6.17
C ILE A 170 -3.44 -4.39 -5.26
N LEU A 171 -4.53 -3.81 -5.77
CA LEU A 171 -5.34 -2.85 -5.03
C LEU A 171 -5.95 -3.46 -3.77
N ILE A 172 -6.58 -4.64 -3.89
CA ILE A 172 -7.18 -5.32 -2.74
C ILE A 172 -6.10 -5.70 -1.72
N SER A 173 -4.94 -6.18 -2.17
CA SER A 173 -3.87 -6.59 -1.23
C SER A 173 -3.31 -5.41 -0.42
N ILE A 174 -3.23 -4.22 -1.00
CA ILE A 174 -2.70 -3.04 -0.30
C ILE A 174 -3.69 -2.51 0.74
N PHE A 175 -5.00 -2.49 0.41
CA PHE A 175 -6.00 -1.88 1.28
C PHE A 175 -6.68 -2.86 2.25
N GLN A 176 -6.75 -4.14 1.89
CA GLN A 176 -7.54 -5.15 2.61
C GLN A 176 -6.68 -6.33 3.07
N GLY A 177 -5.39 -6.35 2.70
CA GLY A 177 -4.46 -7.40 3.06
C GLY A 177 -4.48 -8.62 2.12
N LEU A 178 -3.48 -9.48 2.31
CA LEU A 178 -3.20 -10.61 1.42
C LEU A 178 -4.34 -11.64 1.39
N GLU A 179 -4.96 -11.94 2.53
CA GLU A 179 -5.99 -12.98 2.62
C GLU A 179 -7.24 -12.63 1.79
N VAL A 180 -7.69 -11.38 1.88
CA VAL A 180 -8.82 -10.86 1.09
C VAL A 180 -8.46 -10.81 -0.39
N ALA A 181 -7.23 -10.42 -0.73
CA ALA A 181 -6.75 -10.37 -2.11
C ALA A 181 -6.69 -11.75 -2.77
N ILE A 182 -6.34 -12.80 -2.04
CA ILE A 182 -6.36 -14.19 -2.56
C ILE A 182 -7.79 -14.61 -2.91
N ALA A 183 -8.75 -14.38 -2.00
CA ALA A 183 -10.16 -14.70 -2.25
C ALA A 183 -10.72 -13.89 -3.43
N PHE A 184 -10.42 -12.58 -3.47
CA PHE A 184 -10.77 -11.70 -4.58
C PHE A 184 -10.20 -12.20 -5.91
N SER A 185 -8.92 -12.59 -5.93
CA SER A 185 -8.23 -13.07 -7.13
C SER A 185 -8.90 -14.31 -7.72
N LEU A 186 -9.34 -15.25 -6.86
CA LEU A 186 -10.06 -16.44 -7.28
C LEU A 186 -11.38 -16.08 -7.96
N ILE A 187 -12.20 -15.25 -7.31
CA ILE A 187 -13.50 -14.82 -7.84
C ILE A 187 -13.31 -14.06 -9.15
N LEU A 188 -12.41 -13.08 -9.18
CA LEU A 188 -12.14 -12.29 -10.37
C LEU A 188 -11.66 -13.17 -11.53
N SER A 189 -10.81 -14.17 -11.28
CA SER A 189 -10.31 -15.06 -12.34
C SER A 189 -11.42 -15.93 -12.93
N ILE A 190 -12.36 -16.41 -12.10
CA ILE A 190 -13.55 -17.15 -12.58
C ILE A 190 -14.42 -16.24 -13.44
N LEU A 191 -14.76 -15.06 -12.94
CA LEU A 191 -15.60 -14.09 -13.66
C LEU A 191 -14.95 -13.64 -14.98
N ALA A 192 -13.66 -13.34 -14.95
CA ALA A 192 -12.91 -12.93 -16.13
C ALA A 192 -12.84 -14.07 -17.15
N SER A 193 -12.58 -15.31 -16.74
CA SER A 193 -12.60 -16.46 -17.66
C SER A 193 -13.97 -16.64 -18.33
N ILE A 194 -15.07 -16.48 -17.60
CA ILE A 194 -16.43 -16.49 -18.17
C ILE A 194 -16.62 -15.37 -19.20
N ALA A 195 -16.08 -14.18 -18.93
CA ALA A 195 -16.10 -13.06 -19.88
C ALA A 195 -15.30 -13.33 -21.18
N VAL A 196 -14.33 -14.26 -21.13
CA VAL A 196 -13.53 -14.70 -22.29
C VAL A 196 -13.92 -16.09 -22.79
N GLU A 197 -15.23 -16.34 -22.89
CA GLU A 197 -15.81 -17.59 -23.42
C GLU A 197 -15.53 -18.87 -22.60
N GLY A 198 -15.15 -18.74 -21.32
CA GLY A 198 -14.95 -19.89 -20.42
C GLY A 198 -13.64 -20.67 -20.65
N ARG A 199 -12.65 -20.03 -21.28
CA ARG A 199 -11.34 -20.63 -21.57
C ARG A 199 -10.52 -20.87 -20.29
N ILE A 200 -10.18 -22.13 -20.04
CA ILE A 200 -9.51 -22.57 -18.80
C ILE A 200 -8.07 -22.04 -18.71
N GLU A 201 -7.39 -21.88 -19.84
CA GLU A 201 -6.03 -21.33 -19.90
C GLU A 201 -5.98 -19.89 -19.37
N PHE A 202 -7.01 -19.09 -19.66
CA PHE A 202 -7.12 -17.73 -19.14
C PHE A 202 -7.51 -17.69 -17.67
N PHE A 203 -8.33 -18.62 -17.18
CA PHE A 203 -8.58 -18.77 -15.75
C PHE A 203 -7.27 -18.98 -14.98
N ILE A 204 -6.43 -19.92 -15.43
CA ILE A 204 -5.14 -20.23 -14.80
C ILE A 204 -4.19 -19.03 -14.91
N TYR A 205 -4.10 -18.41 -16.09
CA TYR A 205 -3.27 -17.22 -16.32
C TYR A 205 -3.63 -16.07 -15.37
N PHE A 206 -4.92 -15.71 -15.30
CA PHE A 206 -5.41 -14.64 -14.43
C PHE A 206 -5.21 -14.96 -12.95
N LEU A 207 -5.44 -16.21 -12.54
CA LEU A 207 -5.32 -16.61 -11.15
C LEU A 207 -3.88 -16.55 -10.67
N ILE A 208 -2.95 -17.22 -11.36
CA ILE A 208 -1.55 -17.28 -10.94
C ILE A 208 -0.92 -15.88 -10.97
N GLY A 209 -1.20 -15.09 -12.01
CA GLY A 209 -0.73 -13.70 -12.09
C GLY A 209 -1.24 -12.86 -10.92
N SER A 210 -2.52 -12.98 -10.57
CA SER A 210 -3.14 -12.22 -9.47
C SER A 210 -2.61 -12.64 -8.10
N LEU A 211 -2.37 -13.94 -7.87
CA LEU A 211 -1.77 -14.45 -6.64
C LEU A 211 -0.32 -13.95 -6.46
N LEU A 212 0.49 -13.98 -7.52
CA LEU A 212 1.85 -13.44 -7.48
C LEU A 212 1.82 -11.93 -7.21
N ALA A 213 0.90 -11.20 -7.83
CA ALA A 213 0.77 -9.76 -7.66
C ALA A 213 0.38 -9.41 -6.21
N ALA A 214 -0.63 -10.08 -5.64
CA ALA A 214 -1.04 -9.90 -4.24
C ALA A 214 0.11 -10.21 -3.28
N TYR A 215 0.80 -11.35 -3.46
CA TYR A 215 1.95 -11.70 -2.64
C TYR A 215 3.09 -10.68 -2.76
N GLY A 216 3.36 -10.18 -3.97
CA GLY A 216 4.42 -9.24 -4.26
C GLY A 216 4.25 -7.87 -3.58
N VAL A 217 3.01 -7.47 -3.28
CA VAL A 217 2.70 -6.18 -2.64
C VAL A 217 2.28 -6.28 -1.17
N ARG A 218 2.34 -7.48 -0.57
CA ARG A 218 1.90 -7.72 0.83
C ARG A 218 2.51 -6.76 1.86
N ASN A 219 3.76 -6.34 1.64
CA ASN A 219 4.52 -5.43 2.51
C ASN A 219 5.00 -4.21 1.69
N CYS A 220 4.07 -3.54 1.01
CA CYS A 220 4.38 -2.43 0.12
C CYS A 220 4.66 -1.14 0.89
N ARG A 221 5.94 -0.86 1.15
CA ARG A 221 6.41 0.36 1.83
C ARG A 221 6.85 1.48 0.89
N GLU A 222 7.14 1.15 -0.37
CA GLU A 222 7.61 2.11 -1.37
C GLU A 222 6.82 1.95 -2.66
N ARG A 223 6.56 3.06 -3.35
CA ARG A 223 5.86 3.06 -4.65
C ARG A 223 6.58 2.21 -5.70
N LEU A 224 7.91 2.15 -5.63
CA LEU A 224 8.74 1.33 -6.54
C LEU A 224 8.46 -0.17 -6.40
N VAL A 225 7.96 -0.64 -5.25
CA VAL A 225 7.57 -2.05 -5.05
C VAL A 225 6.44 -2.44 -6.00
N LEU A 226 5.50 -1.53 -6.29
CA LEU A 226 4.39 -1.78 -7.23
C LEU A 226 4.91 -2.03 -8.65
N ILE A 227 5.84 -1.19 -9.11
CA ILE A 227 6.46 -1.33 -10.43
C ILE A 227 7.31 -2.60 -10.50
N LYS A 228 8.12 -2.88 -9.46
CA LYS A 228 8.91 -4.12 -9.36
C LYS A 228 8.02 -5.36 -9.37
N THR A 229 6.89 -5.34 -8.68
CA THR A 229 5.92 -6.43 -8.72
C THR A 229 5.27 -6.56 -10.09
N GLY A 230 4.90 -5.45 -10.74
CA GLY A 230 4.44 -5.45 -12.12
C GLY A 230 5.43 -6.09 -13.10
N MET A 231 6.72 -5.80 -12.96
CA MET A 231 7.79 -6.45 -13.75
C MET A 231 7.87 -7.97 -13.48
N LYS A 232 7.81 -8.40 -12.21
CA LYS A 232 7.80 -9.83 -11.85
C LYS A 232 6.59 -10.57 -12.43
N VAL A 233 5.41 -9.94 -12.35
CA VAL A 233 4.18 -10.44 -12.98
C VAL A 233 4.35 -10.48 -14.50
N GLY A 234 4.96 -9.47 -15.11
CA GLY A 234 5.27 -9.46 -16.53
C GLY A 234 6.14 -10.65 -16.95
N VAL A 235 7.19 -10.97 -16.19
CA VAL A 235 8.04 -12.15 -16.44
C VAL A 235 7.25 -13.46 -16.30
N LEU A 236 6.42 -13.59 -15.26
CA LEU A 236 5.53 -14.75 -15.11
C LEU A 236 4.58 -14.87 -16.31
N ASN A 237 3.99 -13.75 -16.74
CA ASN A 237 3.05 -13.71 -17.85
C ASN A 237 3.71 -14.13 -19.17
N ILE A 238 4.98 -13.82 -19.40
CA ILE A 238 5.75 -14.33 -20.55
C ILE A 238 5.79 -15.86 -20.53
N VAL A 239 6.13 -16.45 -19.38
CA VAL A 239 6.22 -17.91 -19.24
C VAL A 239 4.85 -18.55 -19.49
N MET A 240 3.80 -17.98 -18.90
CA MET A 240 2.45 -18.49 -19.05
C MET A 240 1.92 -18.33 -20.48
N SER A 241 2.15 -17.19 -21.13
CA SER A 241 1.68 -16.96 -22.51
C SER A 241 2.41 -17.87 -23.51
N LEU A 242 3.71 -18.09 -23.35
CA LEU A 242 4.46 -19.07 -24.14
C LEU A 242 3.99 -20.51 -23.90
N SER A 243 3.62 -20.85 -22.66
CA SER A 243 3.06 -22.16 -22.33
C SER A 243 1.74 -22.39 -23.06
N VAL A 244 0.85 -21.41 -23.05
CA VAL A 244 -0.42 -21.47 -23.81
C VAL A 244 -0.16 -21.56 -25.32
N GLN A 245 0.78 -20.77 -25.85
CA GLN A 245 1.15 -20.84 -27.27
C GLN A 245 1.78 -22.19 -27.66
N SER A 246 2.47 -22.86 -26.73
CA SER A 246 3.04 -24.19 -26.96
C SER A 246 1.98 -25.29 -26.95
N LEU A 247 0.89 -25.12 -26.19
CA LEU A 247 -0.21 -26.08 -26.12
C LEU A 247 -1.11 -26.03 -27.36
N TYR A 248 -1.38 -24.83 -27.89
CA TYR A 248 -2.39 -24.62 -28.93
C TYR A 248 -1.84 -24.10 -30.27
N GLY A 249 -0.55 -23.80 -30.34
CA GLY A 249 0.07 -23.17 -31.51
C GLY A 249 1.55 -23.45 -31.66
N ASN A 250 2.27 -22.51 -32.25
CA ASN A 250 3.73 -22.56 -32.37
C ASN A 250 4.36 -21.36 -31.62
N PRO A 251 5.13 -21.59 -30.54
CA PRO A 251 5.70 -20.52 -29.73
C PRO A 251 6.74 -19.67 -30.48
N TYR A 252 7.34 -20.21 -31.56
CA TYR A 252 8.31 -19.50 -32.41
C TYR A 252 7.65 -18.69 -33.53
N SER A 253 6.32 -18.68 -33.60
CA SER A 253 5.58 -17.86 -34.57
C SER A 253 5.58 -16.37 -34.20
N LEU A 254 5.23 -15.51 -35.16
CA LEU A 254 4.99 -14.08 -34.91
C LEU A 254 3.94 -13.86 -33.80
N PHE A 255 2.95 -14.74 -33.67
CA PHE A 255 1.96 -14.70 -32.59
C PHE A 255 2.55 -15.05 -31.22
N GLY A 256 3.53 -15.95 -31.18
CA GLY A 256 4.31 -16.25 -29.98
C GLY A 256 5.09 -15.04 -29.49
N GLY A 257 5.82 -14.37 -30.40
CA GLY A 257 6.52 -13.12 -30.08
C GLY A 257 5.59 -12.01 -29.59
N ALA A 258 4.44 -11.84 -30.25
CA ALA A 258 3.44 -10.86 -29.81
C ALA A 258 2.83 -11.21 -28.44
N SER A 259 2.64 -12.51 -28.12
CA SER A 259 2.14 -12.97 -26.81
C SER A 259 3.12 -12.67 -25.67
N VAL A 260 4.43 -12.74 -25.94
CA VAL A 260 5.49 -12.37 -24.98
C VAL A 260 5.39 -10.88 -24.65
N VAL A 261 5.32 -10.03 -25.68
CA VAL A 261 5.20 -8.57 -25.50
C VAL A 261 3.91 -8.21 -24.76
N SER A 262 2.77 -8.77 -25.18
CA SER A 262 1.48 -8.54 -24.54
C SER A 262 1.49 -8.97 -23.07
N GLY A 263 1.96 -10.19 -22.76
CA GLY A 263 2.01 -10.69 -21.38
C GLY A 263 2.88 -9.83 -20.47
N PHE A 264 4.05 -9.42 -20.95
CA PHE A 264 4.95 -8.54 -20.21
C PHE A 264 4.31 -7.17 -19.94
N LEU A 265 3.72 -6.57 -20.99
CA LEU A 265 3.03 -5.28 -20.87
C LEU A 265 1.85 -5.36 -19.90
N GLY A 266 1.05 -6.43 -19.91
CA GLY A 266 -0.07 -6.58 -18.98
C GLY A 266 0.35 -6.51 -17.52
N GLY A 267 1.47 -7.16 -17.16
CA GLY A 267 2.02 -7.11 -15.80
C GLY A 267 2.59 -5.74 -15.43
N VAL A 268 3.39 -5.13 -16.32
CA VAL A 268 4.01 -3.83 -16.08
C VAL A 268 2.94 -2.73 -15.99
N LEU A 269 1.96 -2.72 -16.90
CA LEU A 269 0.85 -1.78 -16.90
C LEU A 269 0.07 -1.86 -15.59
N ALA A 270 -0.21 -3.05 -15.07
CA ALA A 270 -0.89 -3.18 -13.77
C ALA A 270 -0.13 -2.48 -12.64
N GLY A 271 1.20 -2.63 -12.55
CA GLY A 271 2.02 -1.97 -11.54
C GLY A 271 2.08 -0.44 -11.70
N VAL A 272 2.19 0.04 -12.94
CA VAL A 272 2.20 1.48 -13.26
C VAL A 272 0.85 2.12 -12.95
N ILE A 273 -0.24 1.50 -13.40
CA ILE A 273 -1.61 1.96 -13.13
C ILE A 273 -1.85 1.98 -11.61
N ALA A 274 -1.48 0.92 -10.89
CA ALA A 274 -1.62 0.89 -9.43
C ALA A 274 -0.91 2.07 -8.75
N THR A 275 0.30 2.41 -9.20
CA THR A 275 1.08 3.53 -8.64
C THR A 275 0.37 4.88 -8.82
N GLY A 276 -0.27 5.11 -9.96
CA GLY A 276 -1.01 6.34 -10.26
C GLY A 276 -2.36 6.43 -9.54
N PHE A 277 -3.09 5.30 -9.42
CA PHE A 277 -4.42 5.28 -8.81
C PHE A 277 -4.40 5.20 -7.29
N LEU A 278 -3.32 4.71 -6.67
CA LEU A 278 -3.26 4.51 -5.21
C LEU A 278 -3.59 5.79 -4.41
N PRO A 279 -3.01 6.97 -4.68
CA PRO A 279 -3.34 8.20 -3.95
C PRO A 279 -4.79 8.64 -4.11
N LEU A 280 -5.39 8.40 -5.27
CA LEU A 280 -6.79 8.75 -5.54
C LEU A 280 -7.73 7.89 -4.71
N LEU A 281 -7.45 6.58 -4.64
CA LEU A 281 -8.23 5.65 -3.84
C LEU A 281 -8.09 5.91 -2.34
N GLU A 282 -6.87 6.23 -1.87
CA GLU A 282 -6.64 6.68 -0.50
C GLU A 282 -7.49 7.92 -0.14
N MET A 283 -7.61 8.87 -1.07
CA MET A 283 -8.40 10.08 -0.86
C MET A 283 -9.91 9.81 -0.84
N ILE A 284 -10.42 9.01 -1.78
CA ILE A 284 -11.85 8.73 -1.93
C ILE A 284 -12.37 7.88 -0.77
N PHE A 285 -11.63 6.83 -0.40
CA PHE A 285 -12.06 5.89 0.64
C PHE A 285 -11.57 6.30 2.05
N GLY A 286 -10.57 7.18 2.13
CA GLY A 286 -9.97 7.62 3.39
C GLY A 286 -9.07 6.57 4.05
N PHE A 287 -8.58 5.61 3.26
CA PHE A 287 -7.66 4.57 3.73
C PHE A 287 -6.27 5.13 4.04
N THR A 288 -5.57 4.51 4.98
CA THR A 288 -4.17 4.80 5.30
C THR A 288 -3.33 3.59 4.89
N THR A 289 -2.46 3.75 3.90
CA THR A 289 -1.52 2.70 3.49
C THR A 289 -0.20 2.85 4.24
N ASP A 290 0.62 1.79 4.24
CA ASP A 290 1.99 1.84 4.77
C ASP A 290 2.83 2.93 4.10
N ILE A 291 2.65 3.17 2.79
CA ILE A 291 3.33 4.26 2.08
C ILE A 291 2.93 5.61 2.69
N LYS A 292 1.63 5.85 2.86
CA LYS A 292 1.13 7.10 3.47
C LYS A 292 1.60 7.24 4.92
N LEU A 293 1.60 6.18 5.71
CA LEU A 293 2.12 6.21 7.08
C LEU A 293 3.61 6.55 7.11
N LEU A 294 4.42 6.01 6.20
CA LEU A 294 5.84 6.36 6.10
C LEU A 294 6.03 7.83 5.68
N GLU A 295 5.23 8.33 4.74
CA GLU A 295 5.23 9.75 4.36
C GLU A 295 4.89 10.65 5.57
N LEU A 296 3.93 10.24 6.41
CA LEU A 296 3.55 10.92 7.65
C LEU A 296 4.55 10.73 8.80
N SER A 297 5.37 9.68 8.77
CA SER A 297 6.44 9.48 9.76
C SER A 297 7.61 10.46 9.59
N SER A 298 7.69 11.12 8.44
CA SER A 298 8.74 12.10 8.18
C SER A 298 8.60 13.33 9.07
N LEU A 299 9.68 13.71 9.75
CA LEU A 299 9.75 14.95 10.53
C LEU A 299 9.67 16.22 9.67
N ASP A 300 9.71 16.07 8.34
CA ASP A 300 9.50 17.18 7.43
C ASP A 300 8.04 17.65 7.33
N GLN A 301 7.10 16.87 7.87
CA GLN A 301 5.69 17.23 7.90
C GLN A 301 5.47 18.58 8.60
N PRO A 302 4.79 19.55 7.96
CA PRO A 302 4.64 20.90 8.50
C PRO A 302 4.05 20.94 9.91
N ILE A 303 3.05 20.10 10.19
CA ILE A 303 2.39 20.05 11.51
C ILE A 303 3.32 19.49 12.61
N LEU A 304 4.24 18.57 12.28
CA LEU A 304 5.23 18.07 13.24
C LEU A 304 6.32 19.11 13.50
N LYS A 305 6.70 19.89 12.48
CA LYS A 305 7.58 21.06 12.65
C LYS A 305 6.95 22.11 13.56
N ASP A 306 5.66 22.39 13.36
CA ASP A 306 4.89 23.29 14.22
C ASP A 306 4.84 22.78 15.67
N LEU A 307 4.60 21.48 15.88
CA LEU A 307 4.64 20.85 17.20
C LEU A 307 6.01 21.02 17.87
N MET A 308 7.08 20.74 17.12
CA MET A 308 8.46 20.84 17.61
C MET A 308 8.83 22.28 18.03
N VAL A 309 8.37 23.29 17.29
CA VAL A 309 8.70 24.70 17.57
C VAL A 309 7.79 25.31 18.65
N LYS A 310 6.48 25.07 18.57
CA LYS A 310 5.49 25.71 19.46
C LYS A 310 5.31 24.96 20.79
N ALA A 311 5.49 23.65 20.80
CA ALA A 311 5.30 22.78 21.96
C ALA A 311 6.42 21.70 22.06
N PRO A 312 7.69 22.12 22.25
CA PRO A 312 8.85 21.22 22.19
C PRO A 312 8.82 20.09 23.23
N GLY A 313 8.23 20.34 24.41
CA GLY A 313 8.10 19.33 25.46
C GLY A 313 7.10 18.24 25.10
N THR A 314 5.98 18.63 24.48
CA THR A 314 5.00 17.71 23.89
C THR A 314 5.61 16.93 22.73
N TYR A 315 6.36 17.59 21.83
CA TYR A 315 7.06 16.89 20.75
C TYR A 315 7.98 15.78 21.29
N HIS A 316 8.82 16.10 22.30
CA HIS A 316 9.69 15.09 22.91
C HIS A 316 8.90 13.96 23.57
N HIS A 317 7.78 14.28 24.23
CA HIS A 317 6.86 13.28 24.78
C HIS A 317 6.33 12.35 23.68
N SER A 318 5.77 12.89 22.61
CA SER A 318 5.22 12.10 21.50
C SER A 318 6.27 11.20 20.84
N VAL A 319 7.53 11.64 20.73
CA VAL A 319 8.64 10.81 20.22
C VAL A 319 8.96 9.66 21.17
N MET A 320 8.96 9.87 22.49
CA MET A 320 9.18 8.79 23.46
C MET A 320 8.05 7.76 23.43
N VAL A 321 6.79 8.22 23.42
CA VAL A 321 5.61 7.37 23.28
C VAL A 321 5.69 6.55 21.99
N SER A 322 6.06 7.19 20.87
CA SER A 322 6.23 6.55 19.56
C SER A 322 7.23 5.39 19.61
N ASN A 323 8.40 5.59 20.21
CA ASN A 323 9.40 4.54 20.38
C ASN A 323 8.89 3.38 21.26
N MET A 324 8.12 3.68 22.31
CA MET A 324 7.56 2.66 23.20
C MET A 324 6.51 1.79 22.49
N VAL A 325 5.59 2.42 21.75
CA VAL A 325 4.53 1.69 21.05
C VAL A 325 5.08 0.89 19.87
N GLU A 326 6.03 1.44 19.09
CA GLU A 326 6.67 0.73 17.97
C GLU A 326 7.38 -0.54 18.45
N ALA A 327 8.17 -0.43 19.54
CA ALA A 327 8.89 -1.56 20.11
C ALA A 327 7.98 -2.68 20.66
N THR A 328 6.70 -2.36 20.91
CA THR A 328 5.75 -3.27 21.55
C THR A 328 4.75 -3.88 20.57
N ALA A 329 4.32 -3.11 19.56
CA ALA A 329 3.23 -3.47 18.66
C ALA A 329 3.43 -4.82 17.95
N GLU A 330 4.64 -5.12 17.45
CA GLU A 330 4.92 -6.42 16.80
C GLU A 330 4.68 -7.61 17.76
N SER A 331 5.04 -7.45 19.04
CA SER A 331 4.94 -8.53 20.04
C SER A 331 3.50 -8.84 20.48
N ILE A 332 2.56 -7.94 20.18
CA ILE A 332 1.12 -8.11 20.47
C ILE A 332 0.28 -8.24 19.19
N HIS A 333 0.92 -8.48 18.05
CA HIS A 333 0.29 -8.65 16.73
C HIS A 333 -0.57 -7.44 16.31
N THR A 334 -0.03 -6.24 16.47
CA THR A 334 -0.66 -4.94 16.15
C THR A 334 0.21 -4.21 15.12
N ASN A 335 -0.36 -3.32 14.31
CA ASN A 335 0.42 -2.63 13.26
C ASN A 335 1.44 -1.66 13.89
N PRO A 336 2.77 -1.94 13.81
CA PRO A 336 3.78 -1.11 14.46
C PRO A 336 3.91 0.27 13.83
N LEU A 337 3.75 0.36 12.51
CA LEU A 337 3.89 1.61 11.78
C LEU A 337 2.72 2.54 12.07
N LEU A 338 1.48 2.03 12.10
CA LEU A 338 0.31 2.82 12.46
C LEU A 338 0.41 3.32 13.91
N ALA A 339 0.79 2.45 14.86
CA ALA A 339 0.95 2.84 16.26
C ALA A 339 2.04 3.93 16.43
N LYS A 340 3.20 3.73 15.79
CA LYS A 340 4.32 4.69 15.81
C LYS A 340 3.91 6.06 15.31
N VAL A 341 3.29 6.12 14.13
CA VAL A 341 2.90 7.37 13.48
C VAL A 341 1.79 8.03 14.28
N SER A 342 0.78 7.29 14.71
CA SER A 342 -0.29 7.83 15.54
C SER A 342 0.23 8.43 16.85
N ALA A 343 1.23 7.82 17.47
CA ALA A 343 1.88 8.38 18.65
C ALA A 343 2.63 9.69 18.39
N TYR A 344 3.17 9.95 17.19
CA TYR A 344 3.72 11.28 16.86
C TYR A 344 2.64 12.36 16.85
N TYR A 345 1.41 12.00 16.47
CA TYR A 345 0.34 12.95 16.26
C TYR A 345 -0.69 13.04 17.38
N HIS A 346 -0.72 12.10 18.34
CA HIS A 346 -1.79 11.97 19.33
C HIS A 346 -2.08 13.29 20.08
N ASP A 347 -1.04 14.09 20.26
CA ASP A 347 -1.02 15.28 21.10
C ASP A 347 -0.94 16.61 20.32
N ILE A 348 -1.10 16.60 18.99
CA ILE A 348 -0.92 17.82 18.17
C ILE A 348 -1.86 18.98 18.54
N GLY A 349 -2.99 18.70 19.18
CA GLY A 349 -3.90 19.74 19.64
C GLY A 349 -3.30 20.66 20.72
N LYS A 350 -2.24 20.23 21.40
CA LYS A 350 -1.54 21.06 22.39
C LYS A 350 -0.83 22.26 21.76
N ILE A 351 -0.62 22.28 20.45
CA ILE A 351 -0.03 23.40 19.68
C ILE A 351 -0.77 24.73 19.93
N ASN A 352 -2.10 24.69 20.11
CA ASN A 352 -2.90 25.90 20.28
C ASN A 352 -2.65 26.60 21.62
N LYS A 353 -2.35 25.82 22.68
CA LYS A 353 -2.26 26.30 24.07
C LYS A 353 -1.10 25.64 24.82
N PRO A 354 0.15 25.70 24.33
CA PRO A 354 1.25 24.89 24.82
C PRO A 354 1.57 25.14 26.30
N LEU A 355 1.49 26.40 26.75
CA LEU A 355 1.82 26.81 28.13
C LEU A 355 0.84 26.28 29.20
N TYR A 356 -0.27 25.65 28.82
CA TYR A 356 -1.16 24.97 29.76
C TYR A 356 -0.74 23.51 30.03
N PHE A 357 0.19 22.96 29.25
CA PHE A 357 0.66 21.59 29.42
C PHE A 357 2.03 21.59 30.12
N ILE A 358 2.15 20.81 31.20
CA ILE A 358 3.28 20.87 32.14
C ILE A 358 4.62 20.59 31.46
N GLU A 359 4.63 19.74 30.44
CA GLU A 359 5.84 19.39 29.68
C GLU A 359 6.42 20.56 28.89
N ASN A 360 5.61 21.60 28.60
CA ASN A 360 6.04 22.80 27.88
C ASN A 360 6.27 24.00 28.80
N GLN A 361 6.00 23.87 30.11
CA GLN A 361 6.17 24.97 31.05
C GLN A 361 7.63 25.10 31.48
N VAL A 362 8.12 26.33 31.53
CA VAL A 362 9.41 26.67 32.16
C VAL A 362 9.19 26.78 33.67
N LYS A 363 10.15 26.30 34.47
CA LYS A 363 10.04 26.19 35.94
C LYS A 363 9.42 27.45 36.58
N GLY A 364 8.24 27.29 37.19
CA GLY A 364 7.63 28.25 38.11
C GLY A 364 6.37 28.99 37.64
N ASP A 365 5.96 28.91 36.36
CA ASP A 365 4.74 29.58 35.86
C ASP A 365 3.67 28.57 35.41
N ASN A 366 3.00 27.93 36.38
CA ASN A 366 1.86 27.04 36.07
C ASN A 366 0.56 27.83 35.90
N ARG A 367 0.11 27.96 34.66
CA ARG A 367 -1.11 28.69 34.27
C ARG A 367 -2.38 28.16 34.95
N HIS A 368 -2.39 26.90 35.39
CA HIS A 368 -3.54 26.30 36.07
C HIS A 368 -3.72 26.74 37.53
N GLU A 369 -2.72 27.38 38.15
CA GLU A 369 -2.84 27.86 39.54
C GLU A 369 -3.86 29.00 39.67
N LYS A 370 -4.01 29.79 38.60
CA LYS A 370 -4.92 30.94 38.52
C LYS A 370 -6.34 30.57 38.05
N LEU A 371 -6.59 29.29 37.78
CA LEU A 371 -7.86 28.82 37.19
C LEU A 371 -8.65 27.94 38.16
N ALA A 372 -9.97 27.96 37.99
CA ALA A 372 -10.84 26.97 38.61
C ALA A 372 -10.49 25.56 38.09
N PRO A 373 -10.62 24.50 38.90
CA PRO A 373 -10.36 23.14 38.45
C PRO A 373 -11.19 22.69 37.25
N SER A 374 -12.45 23.14 37.17
CA SER A 374 -13.34 22.89 36.03
C SER A 374 -12.81 23.53 34.74
N MET A 375 -12.38 24.80 34.80
CA MET A 375 -11.78 25.50 33.66
C MET A 375 -10.46 24.85 33.22
N SER A 376 -9.64 24.40 34.18
CA SER A 376 -8.41 23.67 33.88
C SER A 376 -8.69 22.38 33.13
N SER A 377 -9.69 21.61 33.60
CA SER A 377 -10.09 20.36 32.96
C SER A 377 -10.65 20.60 31.55
N LEU A 378 -11.43 21.67 31.34
CA LEU A 378 -11.95 22.03 30.02
C LEU A 378 -10.82 22.35 29.02
N ILE A 379 -9.77 23.07 29.47
CA ILE A 379 -8.60 23.38 28.63
C ILE A 379 -7.83 22.10 28.29
N LEU A 380 -7.65 21.20 29.27
CA LEU A 380 -7.00 19.93 29.02
C LEU A 380 -7.83 19.08 28.06
N ILE A 381 -9.14 18.95 28.24
CA ILE A 381 -10.01 18.17 27.33
C ILE A 381 -9.98 18.74 25.91
N SER A 382 -9.86 20.06 25.74
CA SER A 382 -9.95 20.68 24.41
C SER A 382 -8.84 20.26 23.45
N HIS A 383 -7.66 19.82 23.93
CA HIS A 383 -6.58 19.41 23.01
C HIS A 383 -6.97 18.21 22.14
N VAL A 384 -7.87 17.34 22.62
CA VAL A 384 -8.36 16.20 21.82
C VAL A 384 -9.15 16.72 20.62
N LYS A 385 -10.10 17.64 20.88
CA LYS A 385 -10.93 18.24 19.82
C LYS A 385 -10.08 19.06 18.84
N ASP A 386 -9.19 19.89 19.37
CA ASP A 386 -8.27 20.71 18.58
C ASP A 386 -7.35 19.83 17.73
N GLY A 387 -6.86 18.72 18.29
CA GLY A 387 -6.02 17.75 17.59
C GLY A 387 -6.75 17.06 16.45
N VAL A 388 -8.00 16.65 16.66
CA VAL A 388 -8.86 16.09 15.61
C VAL A 388 -9.09 17.10 14.47
N GLU A 389 -9.28 18.38 14.81
CA GLU A 389 -9.48 19.43 13.82
C GLU A 389 -8.21 19.67 12.98
N LEU A 390 -7.04 19.79 13.63
CA LEU A 390 -5.75 19.90 12.96
C LEU A 390 -5.47 18.67 12.08
N ALA A 391 -5.74 17.46 12.57
CA ALA A 391 -5.53 16.23 11.82
C ALA A 391 -6.40 16.14 10.55
N LYS A 392 -7.64 16.66 10.61
CA LYS A 392 -8.52 16.78 9.44
C LYS A 392 -8.00 17.81 8.43
N GLN A 393 -7.57 18.98 8.91
CA GLN A 393 -6.99 20.03 8.07
C GLN A 393 -5.75 19.53 7.31
N HIS A 394 -4.90 18.75 7.99
CA HIS A 394 -3.68 18.15 7.42
C HIS A 394 -3.90 16.79 6.73
N ARG A 395 -5.14 16.30 6.64
CA ARG A 395 -5.53 15.05 5.95
C ARG A 395 -4.73 13.81 6.41
N LEU A 396 -4.45 13.72 7.72
CA LEU A 396 -3.63 12.65 8.30
C LEU A 396 -4.22 11.25 8.07
N GLY A 397 -5.54 11.13 7.89
CA GLY A 397 -6.23 9.86 7.66
C GLY A 397 -7.07 9.46 8.87
N LYS A 398 -8.09 8.64 8.63
CA LYS A 398 -9.11 8.35 9.64
C LYS A 398 -8.53 7.64 10.86
N GLU A 399 -7.66 6.65 10.66
CA GLU A 399 -7.10 5.85 11.76
C GLU A 399 -6.28 6.70 12.74
N ILE A 400 -5.49 7.65 12.23
CA ILE A 400 -4.73 8.59 13.07
C ILE A 400 -5.66 9.55 13.79
N ILE A 401 -6.68 10.08 13.10
CA ILE A 401 -7.70 10.97 13.70
C ILE A 401 -8.44 10.25 14.84
N ASP A 402 -8.82 9.00 14.62
CA ASP A 402 -9.53 8.18 15.59
C ASP A 402 -8.64 7.92 16.83
N ILE A 403 -7.34 7.65 16.65
CA ILE A 403 -6.40 7.49 17.77
C ILE A 403 -6.19 8.82 18.51
N ILE A 404 -6.06 9.96 17.81
CA ILE A 404 -6.02 11.28 18.46
C ILE A 404 -7.27 11.50 19.31
N GLN A 405 -8.45 11.10 18.83
CA GLN A 405 -9.69 11.24 19.60
C GLN A 405 -9.73 10.30 20.83
N GLN A 406 -9.20 9.09 20.69
CA GLN A 406 -9.37 7.99 21.64
C GLN A 406 -8.23 7.83 22.64
N HIS A 407 -7.08 8.49 22.46
CA HIS A 407 -5.87 8.19 23.24
C HIS A 407 -5.99 8.44 24.76
N HIS A 408 -7.00 9.19 25.22
CA HIS A 408 -7.34 9.28 26.65
C HIS A 408 -8.61 8.50 27.04
N GLY A 409 -9.34 7.95 26.08
CA GLY A 409 -10.62 7.30 26.28
C GLY A 409 -11.59 8.18 27.06
N THR A 410 -12.13 7.65 28.16
CA THR A 410 -12.97 8.38 29.11
C THR A 410 -12.30 8.54 30.47
N SER A 411 -10.96 8.59 30.49
CA SER A 411 -10.16 8.64 31.71
C SER A 411 -10.49 9.87 32.56
N LEU A 412 -10.39 9.73 33.87
CA LEU A 412 -10.62 10.82 34.82
C LEU A 412 -9.37 11.71 34.96
N ILE A 413 -9.56 13.03 34.84
CA ILE A 413 -8.53 14.04 35.14
C ILE A 413 -8.41 14.18 36.68
N SER A 414 -7.78 13.18 37.27
CA SER A 414 -7.80 12.90 38.72
C SER A 414 -7.33 14.07 39.58
N TYR A 415 -6.25 14.77 39.20
CA TYR A 415 -5.71 15.89 39.96
C TYR A 415 -6.74 17.03 40.13
N PHE A 416 -7.36 17.48 39.04
CA PHE A 416 -8.33 18.57 39.09
C PHE A 416 -9.67 18.14 39.71
N TYR A 417 -10.07 16.88 39.52
CA TYR A 417 -11.23 16.32 40.21
C TYR A 417 -11.04 16.31 41.74
N GLN A 418 -9.89 15.84 42.23
CA GLN A 418 -9.57 15.85 43.66
C GLN A 418 -9.51 17.28 44.21
N LYS A 419 -8.83 18.20 43.49
CA LYS A 419 -8.78 19.62 43.85
C LYS A 419 -10.18 20.25 43.92
N ALA A 420 -11.07 19.92 42.99
CA ALA A 420 -12.46 20.38 43.00
C ALA A 420 -13.23 19.83 44.21
N ARG A 421 -13.08 18.52 44.52
CA ARG A 421 -13.72 17.90 45.69
C ARG A 421 -13.26 18.52 47.00
N GLU A 422 -11.97 18.79 47.14
CA GLU A 422 -11.42 19.46 48.33
C GLU A 422 -11.96 20.88 48.48
N GLN A 423 -12.05 21.63 47.38
CA GLN A 423 -12.65 22.98 47.38
C GLN A 423 -14.14 22.95 47.73
N SER A 424 -14.88 21.96 47.23
CA SER A 424 -16.31 21.76 47.55
C SER A 424 -16.51 21.39 49.02
N LYS A 425 -15.70 20.47 49.57
CA LYS A 425 -15.71 20.11 51.00
C LYS A 425 -15.46 21.33 51.90
N LYS A 426 -14.52 22.21 51.52
CA LYS A 426 -14.22 23.45 52.27
C LYS A 426 -15.36 24.47 52.25
N ARG A 427 -16.27 24.42 51.27
CA ARG A 427 -17.42 25.34 51.14
C ARG A 427 -18.69 24.88 51.88
N GLY A 428 -18.66 23.71 52.52
CA GLY A 428 -19.76 23.17 53.32
C GLY A 428 -21.00 22.76 52.51
N SER A 429 -22.10 22.42 53.19
CA SER A 429 -23.35 21.85 52.64
C SER A 429 -24.13 22.71 51.63
N ARG A 430 -23.58 23.85 51.18
CA ARG A 430 -24.16 24.72 50.13
C ARG A 430 -23.56 24.50 48.74
N SER A 431 -22.58 23.59 48.58
CA SER A 431 -22.01 23.24 47.28
C SER A 431 -22.64 21.96 46.74
N SER A 432 -23.08 21.99 45.48
CA SER A 432 -23.42 20.76 44.76
C SER A 432 -22.23 19.79 44.74
N PRO A 433 -22.48 18.47 44.81
CA PRO A 433 -21.43 17.46 44.77
C PRO A 433 -20.71 17.53 43.42
N VAL A 434 -19.37 17.51 43.47
CA VAL A 434 -18.53 17.46 42.28
C VAL A 434 -18.71 16.11 41.59
N LYS A 435 -19.24 16.12 40.37
CA LYS A 435 -19.46 14.92 39.60
C LYS A 435 -18.19 14.52 38.84
N GLU A 436 -17.93 13.22 38.70
CA GLU A 436 -16.78 12.74 37.92
C GLU A 436 -16.94 13.03 36.43
N GLU A 437 -18.17 13.02 35.92
CA GLU A 437 -18.49 13.24 34.50
C GLU A 437 -17.93 14.58 33.98
N ASP A 438 -17.88 15.62 34.82
CA ASP A 438 -17.35 16.94 34.46
C ASP A 438 -15.81 16.96 34.30
N PHE A 439 -15.13 15.89 34.72
CA PHE A 439 -13.66 15.77 34.73
C PHE A 439 -13.17 14.56 33.93
N ARG A 440 -14.05 13.88 33.21
CA ARG A 440 -13.68 12.78 32.31
C ARG A 440 -13.54 13.28 30.88
N TYR A 441 -12.63 12.68 30.13
CA TYR A 441 -12.57 12.89 28.69
C TYR A 441 -13.87 12.37 28.03
N PRO A 442 -14.33 13.01 26.94
CA PRO A 442 -15.59 12.65 26.28
C PRO A 442 -15.53 11.31 25.53
N GLY A 443 -14.33 10.76 25.30
CA GLY A 443 -14.14 9.52 24.55
C GLY A 443 -14.32 9.67 23.03
N PRO A 444 -14.57 8.55 22.32
CA PRO A 444 -14.88 7.22 22.87
C PRO A 444 -13.66 6.51 23.49
N LYS A 445 -13.90 5.38 24.18
CA LYS A 445 -12.81 4.48 24.59
C LYS A 445 -12.04 3.98 23.34
N PRO A 446 -10.78 3.54 23.49
CA PRO A 446 -10.06 2.87 22.41
C PRO A 446 -10.90 1.78 21.72
N GLN A 447 -11.00 1.87 20.39
CA GLN A 447 -11.73 0.89 19.56
C GLN A 447 -10.80 -0.16 18.93
N THR A 448 -9.48 0.12 18.91
CA THR A 448 -8.46 -0.74 18.29
C THR A 448 -7.33 -1.03 19.26
N LYS A 449 -6.55 -2.08 18.99
CA LYS A 449 -5.36 -2.41 19.79
C LYS A 449 -4.32 -1.29 19.75
N GLU A 450 -4.15 -0.66 18.59
CA GLU A 450 -3.27 0.49 18.38
C GLU A 450 -3.66 1.66 19.29
N ALA A 451 -4.95 2.04 19.33
CA ALA A 451 -5.45 3.11 20.19
C ALA A 451 -5.23 2.79 21.68
N GLY A 452 -5.51 1.55 22.09
CA GLY A 452 -5.30 1.09 23.46
C GLY A 452 -3.81 1.11 23.84
N LEU A 453 -2.93 0.69 22.93
CA LEU A 453 -1.49 0.72 23.14
C LEU A 453 -0.96 2.15 23.30
N VAL A 454 -1.44 3.10 22.49
CA VAL A 454 -1.09 4.53 22.60
C VAL A 454 -1.59 5.11 23.92
N LEU A 455 -2.82 4.81 24.34
CA LEU A 455 -3.37 5.24 25.64
C LEU A 455 -2.50 4.78 26.81
N VAL A 456 -2.11 3.51 26.82
CA VAL A 456 -1.27 2.97 27.89
C VAL A 456 0.14 3.58 27.84
N ALA A 457 0.71 3.76 26.65
CA ALA A 457 2.04 4.34 26.49
C ALA A 457 2.11 5.80 26.93
N ASP A 458 1.12 6.62 26.57
CA ASP A 458 0.99 8.02 27.00
C ASP A 458 0.98 8.11 28.53
N ALA A 459 0.07 7.38 29.18
CA ALA A 459 -0.05 7.38 30.64
C ALA A 459 1.23 6.91 31.35
N VAL A 460 1.89 5.89 30.81
CA VAL A 460 3.14 5.35 31.38
C VAL A 460 4.31 6.31 31.17
N GLU A 461 4.48 6.90 29.98
CA GLU A 461 5.54 7.88 29.70
C GLU A 461 5.38 9.09 30.62
N ALA A 462 4.17 9.66 30.69
CA ALA A 462 3.87 10.82 31.51
C ALA A 462 4.15 10.55 33.01
N ALA A 463 3.72 9.39 33.51
CA ALA A 463 4.01 8.98 34.90
C ALA A 463 5.51 8.80 35.15
N SER A 464 6.26 8.27 34.17
CA SER A 464 7.69 8.02 34.31
C SER A 464 8.53 9.27 34.53
N ARG A 465 8.09 10.43 34.02
CA ARG A 465 8.76 11.72 34.21
C ARG A 465 8.78 12.20 35.66
N THR A 466 7.85 11.71 36.47
CA THR A 466 7.73 12.07 37.89
C THR A 466 8.49 11.14 38.82
N LEU A 467 9.07 10.05 38.29
CA LEU A 467 9.70 9.02 39.09
C LEU A 467 11.06 9.49 39.63
N VAL A 468 11.16 9.62 40.97
CA VAL A 468 12.42 9.93 41.65
C VAL A 468 13.25 8.66 41.79
N ASN A 469 14.49 8.68 41.28
CA ASN A 469 15.43 7.53 41.25
C ASN A 469 14.82 6.30 40.55
N PRO A 470 14.81 6.28 39.20
CA PRO A 470 14.13 5.28 38.39
C PRO A 470 14.90 3.94 38.33
N THR A 471 14.86 3.15 39.41
CA THR A 471 15.40 1.77 39.39
C THR A 471 14.51 0.84 38.57
N PRO A 472 15.04 -0.26 37.98
CA PRO A 472 14.24 -1.22 37.21
C PRO A 472 12.98 -1.71 37.94
N ALA A 473 13.11 -2.04 39.23
CA ALA A 473 11.97 -2.50 40.05
C ALA A 473 10.90 -1.41 40.25
N ARG A 474 11.31 -0.15 40.42
CA ARG A 474 10.36 0.98 40.56
C ARG A 474 9.66 1.28 39.24
N ILE A 475 10.38 1.22 38.13
CA ILE A 475 9.80 1.35 36.78
C ILE A 475 8.75 0.26 36.57
N GLN A 476 9.10 -1.01 36.81
CA GLN A 476 8.18 -2.13 36.63
C GLN A 476 6.93 -1.99 37.51
N GLY A 477 7.09 -1.65 38.80
CA GLY A 477 5.96 -1.45 39.71
C GLY A 477 5.05 -0.30 39.27
N MET A 478 5.61 0.79 38.76
CA MET A 478 4.85 1.93 38.23
C MET A 478 4.10 1.56 36.95
N VAL A 479 4.76 0.92 35.98
CA VAL A 479 4.13 0.44 34.73
C VAL A 479 2.95 -0.48 35.05
N GLN A 480 3.14 -1.47 35.92
CA GLN A 480 2.08 -2.41 36.30
C GLN A 480 0.90 -1.70 36.98
N LYS A 481 1.19 -0.74 37.88
CA LYS A 481 0.15 0.04 38.56
C LYS A 481 -0.68 0.85 37.57
N ILE A 482 -0.05 1.51 36.60
CA ILE A 482 -0.76 2.31 35.58
C ILE A 482 -1.63 1.39 34.71
N ILE A 483 -1.09 0.28 34.21
CA ILE A 483 -1.86 -0.69 33.41
C ILE A 483 -3.06 -1.22 34.19
N ASN A 484 -2.87 -1.60 35.46
CA ASN A 484 -3.95 -2.09 36.30
C ASN A 484 -5.03 -1.02 36.53
N ASN A 485 -4.65 0.24 36.76
CA ASN A 485 -5.61 1.33 36.92
C ASN A 485 -6.45 1.56 35.66
N ILE A 486 -5.81 1.55 34.48
CA ILE A 486 -6.48 1.68 33.18
C ILE A 486 -7.45 0.51 32.96
N PHE A 487 -7.01 -0.71 33.27
CA PHE A 487 -7.83 -1.91 33.18
C PHE A 487 -9.02 -1.86 34.15
N SER A 488 -8.82 -1.47 35.41
CA SER A 488 -9.89 -1.36 36.41
C SER A 488 -10.88 -0.22 36.14
N ASP A 489 -10.48 0.87 35.45
CA ASP A 489 -11.38 1.93 34.98
C ASP A 489 -12.15 1.53 33.69
N GLY A 490 -11.95 0.30 33.19
CA GLY A 490 -12.64 -0.23 32.01
C GLY A 490 -12.25 0.46 30.70
N GLN A 491 -11.12 1.17 30.64
CA GLN A 491 -10.74 1.94 29.44
C GLN A 491 -10.48 1.04 28.23
N LEU A 492 -10.19 -0.25 28.43
CA LEU A 492 -9.84 -1.18 27.36
C LEU A 492 -11.01 -2.08 26.93
N ASP A 493 -12.21 -1.90 27.48
CA ASP A 493 -13.37 -2.78 27.26
C ASP A 493 -13.84 -2.84 25.79
N GLU A 494 -13.53 -1.80 25.01
CA GLU A 494 -13.99 -1.64 23.62
C GLU A 494 -12.89 -1.93 22.59
N CYS A 495 -11.72 -2.41 23.03
CA CYS A 495 -10.62 -2.82 22.16
C CYS A 495 -10.22 -4.28 22.39
N GLU A 496 -9.56 -4.90 21.41
CA GLU A 496 -9.23 -6.34 21.45
C GLU A 496 -7.91 -6.64 22.20
N LEU A 497 -7.47 -5.80 23.13
CA LEU A 497 -6.27 -6.07 23.94
C LEU A 497 -6.56 -7.17 24.97
N THR A 498 -5.80 -8.26 24.89
CA THR A 498 -5.94 -9.39 25.81
C THR A 498 -5.09 -9.20 27.07
N LEU A 499 -5.37 -9.94 28.15
CA LEU A 499 -4.50 -9.97 29.33
C LEU A 499 -3.07 -10.41 29.01
N LYS A 500 -2.90 -11.28 28.00
CA LYS A 500 -1.58 -11.67 27.49
C LYS A 500 -0.86 -10.47 26.87
N ASP A 501 -1.58 -9.67 26.08
CA ASP A 501 -1.05 -8.44 25.48
C ASP A 501 -0.64 -7.44 26.57
N LEU A 502 -1.45 -7.24 27.62
CA LEU A 502 -1.12 -6.33 28.73
C LEU A 502 0.17 -6.73 29.48
N ASN A 503 0.36 -8.02 29.73
CA ASN A 503 1.60 -8.52 30.35
C ASN A 503 2.82 -8.28 29.45
N GLN A 504 2.66 -8.47 28.14
CA GLN A 504 3.71 -8.22 27.17
C GLN A 504 4.03 -6.72 27.07
N ILE A 505 3.01 -5.85 27.08
CA ILE A 505 3.16 -4.39 27.15
C ILE A 505 3.95 -3.99 28.39
N ALA A 506 3.56 -4.49 29.57
CA ALA A 506 4.23 -4.18 30.83
C ALA A 506 5.72 -4.54 30.78
N LYS A 507 6.05 -5.72 30.24
CA LYS A 507 7.43 -6.19 30.07
C LYS A 507 8.23 -5.31 29.12
N THR A 508 7.70 -5.01 27.94
CA THR A 508 8.40 -4.22 26.93
C THR A 508 8.57 -2.77 27.36
N PHE A 509 7.53 -2.13 27.92
CA PHE A 509 7.62 -0.76 28.43
C PHE A 509 8.63 -0.63 29.57
N SER A 510 8.64 -1.59 30.50
CA SER A 510 9.61 -1.60 31.60
C SER A 510 11.05 -1.68 31.08
N LYS A 511 11.29 -2.51 30.04
CA LYS A 511 12.60 -2.63 29.39
C LYS A 511 12.99 -1.34 28.66
N THR A 512 12.10 -0.77 27.86
CA THR A 512 12.35 0.46 27.09
C THR A 512 12.64 1.65 28.01
N LEU A 513 11.81 1.87 29.04
CA LEU A 513 12.02 2.93 30.03
C LEU A 513 13.31 2.71 30.82
N SER A 514 13.63 1.47 31.22
CA SER A 514 14.90 1.19 31.90
C SER A 514 16.09 1.60 31.03
N GLY A 515 16.07 1.31 29.72
CA GLY A 515 17.11 1.76 28.80
C GLY A 515 17.22 3.29 28.71
N ILE A 516 16.07 3.98 28.61
CA ILE A 516 16.01 5.46 28.56
C ILE A 516 16.63 6.07 29.82
N PHE A 517 16.29 5.58 31.01
CA PHE A 517 16.76 6.14 32.28
C PHE A 517 18.20 5.73 32.65
N HIS A 518 18.70 4.56 32.23
CA HIS A 518 20.08 4.13 32.53
C HIS A 518 21.14 4.92 31.74
N SER A 519 20.80 5.47 30.58
CA SER A 519 21.73 6.31 29.79
C SER A 519 22.09 7.66 30.45
N ARG A 520 21.37 8.06 31.51
CA ARG A 520 21.53 9.38 32.18
C ARG A 520 22.28 9.34 33.51
N ILE A 521 23.02 8.27 33.84
CA ILE A 521 23.85 8.27 35.05
C ILE A 521 25.02 9.23 34.82
N LYS A 522 25.04 10.34 35.58
CA LYS A 522 26.14 11.30 35.63
C LYS A 522 27.41 10.59 36.07
N TYR A 523 28.48 10.72 35.28
CA TYR A 523 29.82 10.40 35.75
C TYR A 523 30.11 11.18 37.03
N PRO A 524 30.57 10.53 38.11
CA PRO A 524 31.04 11.23 39.28
C PRO A 524 32.23 12.08 38.89
N VAL A 525 32.11 13.39 39.08
CA VAL A 525 33.26 14.30 39.03
C VAL A 525 34.23 13.81 40.12
N PRO A 526 35.50 13.49 39.80
CA PRO A 526 36.43 13.02 40.82
C PRO A 526 36.53 14.08 41.91
N ILE A 527 36.09 13.73 43.11
CA ILE A 527 36.40 14.51 44.31
C ILE A 527 37.91 14.33 44.52
N ALA A 528 38.70 15.34 44.17
CA ALA A 528 40.07 15.46 44.61
C ALA A 528 40.05 15.55 46.14
N LYS A 529 40.35 14.42 46.80
CA LYS A 529 40.69 14.39 48.22
C LYS A 529 41.99 15.17 48.39
N GLY A 530 41.98 16.05 49.39
CA GLY A 530 43.04 17.00 49.65
C GLY A 530 44.36 16.37 50.06
N GLU A 531 45.42 17.13 49.80
CA GLU A 531 46.63 17.13 50.60
C GLU A 531 46.77 18.49 51.28
N THR A 532 46.95 18.41 52.59
CA THR A 532 47.30 19.49 53.49
C THR A 532 48.76 19.91 53.29
N ASP A 533 48.94 21.23 53.22
CA ASP A 533 49.97 22.00 53.90
C ASP A 533 51.43 21.96 53.37
N LYS A 534 51.84 23.07 52.75
CA LYS A 534 53.05 23.83 53.13
C LYS A 534 53.10 25.20 52.44
N ARG A 535 53.12 26.24 53.28
CA ARG A 535 53.48 27.63 52.94
C ARG A 535 54.84 27.73 52.22
N LYS A 536 54.92 28.59 51.20
CA LYS A 536 55.96 29.63 51.05
C LYS A 536 55.58 30.67 49.99
N GLU A 537 56.00 31.90 50.28
CA GLU A 537 55.67 33.17 49.65
C GLU A 537 56.30 33.40 48.26
N ASN A 538 55.70 34.39 47.58
CA ASN A 538 56.27 35.34 46.60
C ASN A 538 56.59 34.87 45.18
N GLY A 539 56.17 35.71 44.23
CA GLY A 539 57.00 36.03 43.07
C GLY A 539 56.30 35.99 41.72
N ASP A 540 55.92 37.18 41.28
CA ASP A 540 55.48 37.64 39.97
C ASP A 540 56.08 37.00 38.69
N SER A 541 55.36 37.29 37.60
CA SER A 541 55.79 37.46 36.20
C SER A 541 55.75 36.27 35.21
N ASN A 542 54.80 36.39 34.29
CA ASN A 542 54.96 36.34 32.83
C ASN A 542 56.22 35.67 32.27
N ASN A 543 56.06 34.59 31.50
CA ASN A 543 56.13 34.75 30.05
C ASN A 543 55.70 33.50 29.27
N LEU A 544 54.95 33.78 28.22
CA LEU A 544 54.62 32.92 27.09
C LEU A 544 55.88 32.40 26.41
N SER A 545 55.90 31.12 26.03
CA SER A 545 56.07 30.69 24.63
C SER A 545 55.98 29.16 24.51
N ALA A 546 54.92 28.70 23.82
CA ALA A 546 55.00 27.53 22.95
C ALA A 546 55.38 28.04 21.54
N PRO A 547 55.50 27.20 20.49
CA PRO A 547 55.55 25.73 20.44
C PRO A 547 56.69 25.22 19.52
N HIS A 548 57.02 23.93 19.58
CA HIS A 548 57.27 23.19 18.35
C HIS A 548 57.18 21.67 18.54
N GLU A 549 56.23 21.07 17.83
CA GLU A 549 56.21 19.65 17.49
C GLU A 549 57.33 19.34 16.48
N LYS A 550 58.00 18.18 16.59
CA LYS A 550 57.70 16.98 15.79
C LYS A 550 58.75 15.87 15.95
N ASN A 551 58.21 14.65 16.00
CA ASN A 551 58.69 13.38 15.44
C ASN A 551 59.79 12.56 16.12
N GLY A 552 59.46 11.26 16.22
CA GLY A 552 60.38 10.12 16.36
C GLY A 552 59.81 9.09 17.34
N SER A 553 58.84 8.25 16.97
CA SER A 553 58.98 6.96 16.26
C SER A 553 59.73 5.86 17.03
N ARG A 554 59.16 4.65 16.95
CA ARG A 554 59.70 3.30 17.29
C ARG A 554 59.56 2.91 18.78
N GLU A 555 59.21 1.69 19.14
CA GLU A 555 59.07 0.42 18.42
C GLU A 555 58.44 -0.61 19.39
N ASN A 556 57.82 -1.67 18.85
CA ASN A 556 57.76 -3.04 19.39
C ASN A 556 57.15 -3.25 20.81
N LYS A 557 56.23 -4.20 21.05
CA LYS A 557 56.26 -5.62 20.66
C LYS A 557 54.94 -6.30 21.11
N ASN A 558 54.43 -7.19 20.25
CA ASN A 558 53.81 -8.50 20.48
C ASN A 558 53.06 -8.77 21.80
N GLU A 559 51.76 -9.07 21.67
CA GLU A 559 51.16 -10.43 21.79
C GLU A 559 50.94 -10.88 23.24
N VAL A 560 49.68 -11.05 23.63
CA VAL A 560 49.21 -12.30 24.25
C VAL A 560 47.78 -12.57 23.79
N LYS A 561 47.61 -13.74 23.19
CA LYS A 561 46.37 -14.43 22.82
C LYS A 561 45.67 -14.99 24.06
N GLU A 562 44.35 -15.10 23.93
CA GLU A 562 43.46 -16.16 24.45
C GLU A 562 43.54 -16.53 25.94
N ASP A 563 42.41 -16.40 26.63
CA ASP A 563 41.80 -17.60 27.20
C ASP A 563 40.30 -17.45 27.48
N LEU A 564 39.53 -18.36 26.88
CA LEU A 564 38.16 -18.70 27.22
C LEU A 564 38.19 -19.58 28.49
N LYS A 565 37.43 -19.22 29.53
CA LYS A 565 36.91 -20.23 30.47
C LYS A 565 35.55 -19.87 31.04
N ARG A 566 34.63 -20.83 30.85
CA ARG A 566 33.30 -20.97 31.43
C ARG A 566 33.30 -20.89 32.96
N LEU A 567 32.20 -20.38 33.51
CA LEU A 567 31.38 -20.86 34.65
C LEU A 567 30.19 -19.88 34.70
N GLY A 568 28.91 -20.26 34.70
CA GLY A 568 28.27 -21.34 35.44
C GLY A 568 27.30 -20.70 36.44
N MET A 569 26.00 -20.72 36.11
CA MET A 569 24.81 -20.61 36.98
C MET A 569 24.75 -19.56 38.09
N SER A 570 23.81 -18.62 37.94
CA SER A 570 22.62 -18.44 38.80
C SER A 570 21.56 -17.64 38.06
#